data_AF-A0A8H4P5W0-F1
#
_entry.id   AF-A0A8H4P5W0-F1
#
_cell.length_a   1.000
_cell.length_b   1.000
_cell.length_c   1.000
_cell.angle_alpha   90.00
_cell.angle_beta   90.00
_cell.angle_gamma   90.00
#
_symmetry.space_group_name_H-M   'P 1'
#
loop_
_entity.id
_entity.type
_entity.pdbx_description
1 polymer ?
#
loop_
_entity_poly.entity_id
_entity_poly.type
_entity_poly.pdbx_seq_one_letter_code
_entity_poly.pdbx_strand_id
1 'polypeptide(L)'
;MVSSKTVMIRFATNYFFDLGIYFPKFSIVAFYHNLVPVTHPEMRILLHALTGITVSFALITFFCDTFWCGPDPSIDWTGDHESCTVFTSMLLMRLNWALNFISEVLNVIYPIPLLKGLKMHSRRKKIVLTIIFGLGIITIAVSIGRFVTMLYVSNDISIYIWATAEICISVIVVALTALRPLLRKIINMISTTVPSSDDPSGN
;
A
#
# COMPACT_ATOMS: atom_id res chain seq x y z
N MET A 1 -34.77 5.47 8.92
CA MET A 1 -33.99 4.93 10.06
C MET A 1 -33.03 3.89 9.52
N VAL A 2 -31.73 4.13 9.62
CA VAL A 2 -30.71 3.11 9.38
C VAL A 2 -30.71 2.17 10.60
N SER A 3 -30.71 0.85 10.41
CA SER A 3 -30.68 -0.09 11.54
C SER A 3 -29.36 0.04 12.31
N SER A 4 -29.38 -0.03 13.65
CA SER A 4 -28.17 0.02 14.49
C SER A 4 -27.11 -1.01 14.04
N LYS A 5 -27.54 -2.18 13.56
CA LYS A 5 -26.64 -3.21 13.00
C LYS A 5 -25.86 -2.71 11.78
N THR A 6 -26.49 -1.93 10.92
CA THR A 6 -25.84 -1.36 9.72
C THR A 6 -24.78 -0.33 10.11
N VAL A 7 -25.00 0.46 11.17
CA VAL A 7 -24.00 1.42 11.68
C VAL A 7 -22.77 0.70 12.20
N MET A 8 -22.96 -0.35 13.01
CA MET A 8 -21.85 -1.17 13.53
C MET A 8 -21.01 -1.80 12.42
N ILE A 9 -21.66 -2.37 11.39
CA ILE A 9 -20.96 -3.00 10.26
C ILE A 9 -20.14 -1.95 9.49
N ARG A 10 -20.70 -0.76 9.25
CA ARG A 10 -20.00 0.33 8.56
C ARG A 10 -18.79 0.81 9.36
N PHE A 11 -18.96 1.01 10.66
CA PHE A 11 -17.87 1.40 11.54
C PHE A 11 -16.74 0.36 11.51
N ALA A 12 -17.07 -0.92 11.77
CA ALA A 12 -16.08 -2.00 11.77
C ALA A 12 -15.35 -2.11 10.42
N THR A 13 -16.08 -2.00 9.29
CA THR A 13 -15.47 -2.10 7.95
C THR A 13 -14.47 -0.98 7.68
N ASN A 14 -14.81 0.27 8.02
CA ASN A 14 -13.89 1.40 7.84
C ASN A 14 -12.69 1.28 8.78
N TYR A 15 -12.93 0.95 10.04
CA TYR A 15 -11.87 0.79 11.03
C TYR A 15 -10.86 -0.29 10.62
N PHE A 16 -11.34 -1.45 10.16
CA PHE A 16 -10.47 -2.51 9.65
C PHE A 16 -9.78 -2.15 8.34
N PHE A 17 -10.42 -1.36 7.48
CA PHE A 17 -9.78 -0.87 6.26
C PHE A 17 -8.66 0.12 6.57
N ASP A 18 -8.95 1.15 7.37
CA ASP A 18 -8.04 2.24 7.69
C ASP A 18 -6.79 1.75 8.44
N LEU A 19 -6.94 0.76 9.33
CA LEU A 19 -5.79 0.07 9.93
C LEU A 19 -5.17 -0.96 8.99
N GLY A 20 -6.02 -1.72 8.30
CA GLY A 20 -5.64 -2.83 7.44
C GLY A 20 -4.70 -2.42 6.30
N ILE A 21 -4.90 -1.23 5.75
CA ILE A 21 -4.12 -0.69 4.63
C ILE A 21 -2.65 -0.43 5.01
N TYR A 22 -2.30 -0.38 6.30
CA TYR A 22 -0.91 -0.23 6.73
C TYR A 22 -0.13 -1.55 6.78
N PHE A 23 -0.79 -2.71 6.89
CA PHE A 23 -0.07 -4.01 6.91
C PHE A 23 0.74 -4.26 5.63
N PRO A 24 0.20 -4.06 4.41
CA PRO A 24 1.00 -4.15 3.19
C PRO A 24 2.22 -3.23 3.22
N LYS A 25 2.07 -1.99 3.72
CA LYS A 25 3.17 -1.01 3.81
C LYS A 25 4.26 -1.48 4.76
N PHE A 26 3.91 -1.99 5.94
CA PHE A 26 4.87 -2.58 6.86
C PHE A 26 5.62 -3.77 6.23
N SER A 27 4.92 -4.60 5.44
CA SER A 27 5.57 -5.68 4.71
C SER A 27 6.57 -5.18 3.65
N ILE A 28 6.27 -4.08 2.94
CA ILE A 28 7.21 -3.44 1.98
C ILE A 28 8.43 -2.89 2.71
N VAL A 29 8.22 -2.15 3.82
CA VAL A 29 9.30 -1.59 4.62
C VAL A 29 10.19 -2.69 5.20
N ALA A 30 9.60 -3.78 5.70
CA ALA A 30 10.34 -4.96 6.16
C ALA A 30 11.13 -5.62 5.03
N PHE A 31 10.56 -5.70 3.82
CA PHE A 31 11.29 -6.16 2.64
C PHE A 31 12.49 -5.25 2.32
N TYR A 32 12.36 -3.92 2.45
CA TYR A 32 13.48 -3.00 2.26
C TYR A 32 14.58 -3.17 3.30
N HIS A 33 14.25 -3.48 4.57
CA HIS A 33 15.24 -3.78 5.61
C HIS A 33 16.09 -5.00 5.26
N ASN A 34 15.49 -6.00 4.61
CA ASN A 34 16.19 -7.17 4.10
C ASN A 34 17.00 -6.89 2.82
N LEU A 35 16.53 -5.94 1.99
CA LEU A 35 17.17 -5.62 0.71
C LEU A 35 18.40 -4.71 0.86
N VAL A 36 18.37 -3.77 1.81
CA VAL A 36 19.40 -2.73 1.95
C VAL A 36 20.60 -3.26 2.74
N PRO A 37 21.78 -3.40 2.11
CA PRO A 37 22.97 -3.92 2.78
C PRO A 37 23.47 -2.96 3.88
N VAL A 38 24.13 -3.51 4.90
CA VAL A 38 24.70 -2.75 6.04
C VAL A 38 25.75 -1.72 5.59
N THR A 39 26.34 -1.92 4.42
CA THR A 39 27.38 -1.05 3.83
C THR A 39 26.88 0.33 3.37
N HIS A 40 25.56 0.58 3.35
CA HIS A 40 24.98 1.86 2.92
C HIS A 40 24.25 2.55 4.09
N PRO A 41 24.99 3.27 4.97
CA PRO A 41 24.42 3.83 6.20
C PRO A 41 23.36 4.92 5.93
N GLU A 42 23.54 5.77 4.92
CA GLU A 42 22.57 6.81 4.56
C GLU A 42 21.20 6.22 4.21
N MET A 43 21.17 5.18 3.37
CA MET A 43 19.94 4.49 2.98
C MET A 43 19.24 3.82 4.16
N ARG A 44 19.99 3.37 5.18
CA ARG A 44 19.43 2.83 6.41
C ARG A 44 18.81 3.90 7.30
N ILE A 45 19.43 5.08 7.41
CA ILE A 45 18.83 6.22 8.12
C ILE A 45 17.51 6.61 7.46
N LEU A 46 17.49 6.73 6.13
CA LEU A 46 16.26 7.00 5.38
C LEU A 46 15.22 5.90 5.59
N LEU A 47 15.63 4.63 5.70
CA LEU A 47 14.73 3.52 5.93
C LEU A 47 14.12 3.52 7.33
N HIS A 48 14.91 3.85 8.35
CA HIS A 48 14.43 4.02 9.72
C HIS A 48 13.46 5.20 9.81
N ALA A 49 13.75 6.31 9.11
CA ALA A 49 12.82 7.43 9.00
C ALA A 49 11.51 7.02 8.31
N LEU A 50 11.57 6.29 7.19
CA LEU A 50 10.38 5.77 6.50
C LEU A 50 9.55 4.83 7.41
N THR A 51 10.23 3.97 8.17
CA THR A 51 9.59 3.07 9.15
C THR A 51 8.88 3.90 10.22
N GLY A 52 9.56 4.87 10.82
CA GLY A 52 9.00 5.75 11.84
C GLY A 52 7.81 6.55 11.35
N ILE A 53 7.87 7.11 10.13
CA ILE A 53 6.75 7.82 9.50
C ILE A 53 5.56 6.89 9.29
N THR A 54 5.79 5.69 8.74
CA THR A 54 4.70 4.72 8.47
C THR A 54 4.02 4.27 9.76
N VAL A 55 4.80 4.01 10.82
CA VAL A 55 4.27 3.68 12.16
C VAL A 55 3.50 4.86 12.75
N SER A 56 4.04 6.07 12.65
CA SER A 56 3.38 7.28 13.15
C SER A 56 2.04 7.50 12.47
N PHE A 57 1.97 7.33 11.15
CA PHE A 57 0.71 7.48 10.41
C PHE A 57 -0.31 6.40 10.77
N ALA A 58 0.12 5.15 10.94
CA ALA A 58 -0.76 4.08 11.41
C ALA A 58 -1.31 4.38 12.83
N LEU A 59 -0.48 4.90 13.73
CA LEU A 59 -0.89 5.30 15.07
C LEU A 59 -1.85 6.50 15.03
N ILE A 60 -1.56 7.53 14.22
CA ILE A 60 -2.45 8.68 14.06
C ILE A 60 -3.82 8.21 13.56
N THR A 61 -3.87 7.39 12.51
CA THR A 61 -5.12 6.80 12.00
C THR A 61 -5.83 6.02 13.09
N PHE A 62 -5.14 5.14 13.82
CA PHE A 62 -5.73 4.38 14.94
C PHE A 62 -6.35 5.28 16.02
N PHE A 63 -5.62 6.28 16.50
CA PHE A 63 -6.10 7.17 17.55
C PHE A 63 -7.21 8.08 17.05
N CYS A 64 -7.11 8.59 15.83
CA CYS A 64 -8.16 9.40 15.23
C CYS A 64 -9.43 8.55 15.06
N ASP A 65 -9.36 7.35 14.50
CA ASP A 65 -10.54 6.51 14.28
C ASP A 65 -11.19 6.01 15.57
N THR A 66 -10.42 5.91 16.65
CA THR A 66 -10.94 5.47 17.96
C THR A 66 -11.51 6.62 18.79
N PHE A 67 -10.92 7.82 18.69
CA PHE A 67 -11.20 8.92 19.61
C PHE A 67 -11.68 10.20 18.93
N TRP A 68 -12.09 10.13 17.65
CA TRP A 68 -12.50 11.32 16.90
C TRP A 68 -13.68 12.05 17.54
N CYS A 69 -14.67 11.28 17.99
CA CYS A 69 -15.93 11.81 18.51
C CYS A 69 -15.95 11.98 20.03
N GLY A 70 -14.86 11.60 20.71
CA GLY A 70 -14.73 11.71 22.15
C GLY A 70 -13.86 10.62 22.77
N PRO A 71 -13.69 10.63 24.10
CA PRO A 71 -12.91 9.63 24.83
C PRO A 71 -13.62 8.26 24.94
N ASP A 72 -14.95 8.21 24.75
CA ASP A 72 -15.71 6.98 24.74
C ASP A 72 -15.91 6.51 23.28
N PRO A 73 -15.21 5.46 22.82
CA PRO A 73 -15.33 4.97 21.45
C PRO A 73 -16.70 4.33 21.15
N SER A 74 -17.50 4.01 22.18
CA SER A 74 -18.78 3.33 21.97
C SER A 74 -19.83 4.19 21.28
N ILE A 75 -19.64 5.50 21.29
CA ILE A 75 -20.49 6.48 20.60
C ILE A 75 -20.46 6.28 19.08
N ASP A 76 -19.35 5.78 18.52
CA ASP A 76 -19.20 5.60 17.07
C ASP A 76 -20.09 4.48 16.51
N TRP A 77 -20.53 3.54 17.35
CA TRP A 77 -21.34 2.39 16.92
C TRP A 77 -22.74 2.30 17.54
N THR A 78 -23.10 3.20 18.48
CA THR A 78 -24.39 3.19 19.19
C THR A 78 -25.51 4.00 18.48
N GLY A 79 -25.16 4.91 17.58
CA GLY A 79 -26.04 5.30 16.48
C GLY A 79 -27.13 6.34 16.77
N ASP A 80 -26.89 7.32 17.65
CA ASP A 80 -27.70 8.55 17.65
C ASP A 80 -27.23 9.49 16.52
N HIS A 81 -28.13 9.82 15.60
CA HIS A 81 -27.84 10.56 14.37
C HIS A 81 -27.48 12.04 14.56
N GLU A 82 -27.63 12.60 15.76
CA GLU A 82 -27.15 13.95 16.13
C GLU A 82 -25.72 13.95 16.70
N SER A 83 -25.16 12.77 16.99
CA SER A 83 -23.79 12.61 17.50
C SER A 83 -22.77 12.59 16.36
N CYS A 84 -21.58 13.14 16.63
CA CYS A 84 -20.40 12.95 15.80
C CYS A 84 -20.23 11.46 15.43
N THR A 85 -19.94 11.17 14.16
CA THR A 85 -19.46 9.83 13.76
C THR A 85 -18.20 9.96 12.93
N VAL A 86 -17.25 9.05 13.13
CA VAL A 86 -16.03 8.91 12.32
C VAL A 86 -16.34 8.88 10.81
N PHE A 87 -17.43 8.21 10.42
CA PHE A 87 -17.82 8.03 9.02
C PHE A 87 -18.36 9.30 8.36
N THR A 88 -19.12 10.14 9.07
CA THR A 88 -19.68 11.38 8.51
C THR A 88 -18.65 12.51 8.47
N SER A 89 -17.53 12.36 9.18
CA SER A 89 -16.46 13.33 9.20
C SER A 89 -15.64 13.30 7.91
N MET A 90 -16.01 14.13 6.94
CA MET A 90 -15.23 14.35 5.72
C MET A 90 -13.79 14.83 6.03
N LEU A 91 -13.59 15.52 7.16
CA LEU A 91 -12.27 15.95 7.60
C LEU A 91 -11.38 14.75 7.95
N LEU A 92 -11.88 13.82 8.77
CA LEU A 92 -11.16 12.61 9.16
C LEU A 92 -10.90 11.72 7.94
N MET A 93 -11.91 11.56 7.08
CA MET A 93 -11.78 10.74 5.88
C MET A 93 -10.70 11.26 4.92
N ARG A 94 -10.57 12.59 4.78
CA ARG A 94 -9.49 13.24 4.01
C ARG A 94 -8.14 13.11 4.68
N LEU A 95 -8.08 13.21 6.01
CA LEU A 95 -6.85 13.02 6.78
C LEU A 95 -6.31 11.59 6.61
N ASN A 96 -7.13 10.57 6.84
CA ASN A 96 -6.74 9.16 6.67
C ASN A 96 -6.32 8.87 5.24
N TRP A 97 -7.06 9.38 4.24
CA TRP A 97 -6.65 9.28 2.85
C TRP A 97 -5.27 9.91 2.60
N ALA A 98 -5.02 11.12 3.11
CA ALA A 98 -3.76 11.82 2.89
C ALA A 98 -2.57 11.08 3.55
N LEU A 99 -2.72 10.61 4.78
CA LEU A 99 -1.68 9.81 5.47
C LEU A 99 -1.37 8.51 4.72
N ASN A 100 -2.43 7.84 4.25
CA ASN A 100 -2.29 6.65 3.42
C ASN A 100 -1.53 6.96 2.13
N PHE A 101 -2.00 7.94 1.36
CA PHE A 101 -1.43 8.34 0.07
C PHE A 101 0.03 8.78 0.18
N ILE A 102 0.36 9.62 1.17
CA ILE A 102 1.74 10.06 1.41
C ILE A 102 2.63 8.85 1.70
N SER A 103 2.17 7.89 2.51
CA SER A 103 2.94 6.66 2.77
C SER A 103 3.23 5.89 1.49
N GLU A 104 2.26 5.77 0.58
CA GLU A 104 2.45 5.08 -0.69
C GLU A 104 3.51 5.77 -1.54
N VAL A 105 3.40 7.09 -1.70
CA VAL A 105 4.37 7.90 -2.45
C VAL A 105 5.78 7.74 -1.86
N LEU A 106 5.92 7.81 -0.54
CA LEU A 106 7.22 7.62 0.13
C LEU A 106 7.80 6.22 -0.12
N ASN A 107 6.98 5.16 -0.07
CA ASN A 107 7.41 3.80 -0.37
C ASN A 107 7.88 3.65 -1.83
N VAL A 108 7.21 4.31 -2.78
CA VAL A 108 7.60 4.30 -4.20
C VAL A 108 8.89 5.06 -4.46
N ILE A 109 9.10 6.19 -3.76
CA ILE A 109 10.29 7.03 -3.93
C ILE A 109 11.52 6.41 -3.29
N TYR A 110 11.37 5.76 -2.12
CA TYR A 110 12.47 5.19 -1.34
C TYR A 110 13.49 4.34 -2.14
N PRO A 111 13.10 3.40 -3.02
CA PRO A 111 14.07 2.60 -3.77
C PRO A 111 14.80 3.36 -4.89
N ILE A 112 14.37 4.57 -5.28
CA ILE A 112 14.94 5.31 -6.42
C ILE A 112 16.41 5.73 -6.17
N PRO A 113 16.78 6.37 -5.03
CA PRO A 113 18.16 6.74 -4.76
C PRO A 113 19.11 5.53 -4.69
N LEU A 114 18.65 4.40 -4.13
CA LEU A 114 19.41 3.15 -4.08
C LEU A 114 19.84 2.71 -5.48
N LEU A 115 19.04 3.00 -6.50
CA LEU A 115 19.28 2.56 -7.88
C LEU A 115 20.16 3.52 -8.67
N LYS A 116 20.23 4.80 -8.28
CA LYS A 116 21.13 5.77 -8.91
C LYS A 116 22.60 5.52 -8.59
N GLY A 117 22.91 4.96 -7.41
CA GLY A 117 24.28 4.69 -6.96
C GLY A 117 24.93 3.43 -7.55
N LEU A 118 24.14 2.46 -8.06
CA LEU A 118 24.68 1.24 -8.64
C LEU A 118 24.80 1.38 -10.16
N LYS A 119 26.02 1.26 -10.71
CA LYS A 119 26.26 1.12 -12.15
C LYS A 119 25.30 0.08 -12.73
N MET A 120 24.31 0.54 -13.50
CA MET A 120 23.15 -0.21 -13.98
C MET A 120 23.51 -1.21 -15.09
N HIS A 121 24.58 -1.99 -14.93
CA HIS A 121 25.09 -2.89 -15.96
C HIS A 121 24.31 -4.22 -16.06
N SER A 122 23.51 -4.56 -15.03
CA SER A 122 22.71 -5.79 -15.06
C SER A 122 21.27 -5.49 -15.47
N ARG A 123 20.83 -6.02 -16.63
CA ARG A 123 19.42 -5.95 -17.10
C ARG A 123 18.40 -6.33 -16.01
N ARG A 124 18.82 -7.20 -15.09
CA ARG A 124 18.06 -7.68 -13.93
C ARG A 124 17.63 -6.56 -12.97
N LYS A 125 18.51 -5.58 -12.70
CA LYS A 125 18.21 -4.45 -11.79
C LYS A 125 17.17 -3.51 -12.40
N LYS A 126 17.24 -3.30 -13.73
CA LYS A 126 16.26 -2.49 -14.47
C LYS A 126 14.87 -3.12 -14.43
N ILE A 127 14.74 -4.42 -14.67
CA ILE A 127 13.44 -5.12 -14.62
C ILE A 127 12.82 -5.03 -13.22
N VAL A 128 13.60 -5.26 -12.16
CA VAL A 128 13.09 -5.16 -10.79
C VAL A 128 12.63 -3.73 -10.47
N LEU A 129 13.38 -2.72 -10.91
CA LEU A 129 12.99 -1.32 -10.75
C LEU A 129 11.67 -1.03 -11.48
N THR A 130 11.55 -1.44 -12.75
CA THR A 130 10.33 -1.23 -13.54
C THR A 130 9.13 -1.89 -12.87
N ILE A 131 9.30 -3.09 -12.31
CA ILE A 131 8.22 -3.79 -11.59
C ILE A 131 7.86 -3.04 -10.30
N ILE A 132 8.83 -2.65 -9.46
CA ILE A 132 8.54 -1.90 -8.21
C ILE A 132 7.80 -0.60 -8.53
N PHE A 133 8.31 0.15 -9.51
CA PHE A 133 7.78 1.45 -9.88
C PHE A 133 6.40 1.32 -10.51
N GLY A 134 6.21 0.35 -11.41
CA GLY A 134 4.91 0.06 -12.01
C GLY A 134 3.87 -0.35 -10.98
N LEU A 135 4.23 -1.24 -10.05
CA LEU A 135 3.34 -1.65 -8.96
C LEU A 135 2.96 -0.46 -8.06
N GLY A 136 3.90 0.43 -7.76
CA GLY A 136 3.64 1.65 -7.00
C GLY A 136 2.73 2.67 -7.69
N ILE A 137 2.88 2.85 -9.00
CA ILE A 137 2.00 3.73 -9.78
C ILE A 137 0.56 3.25 -9.74
N ILE A 138 0.34 1.93 -9.80
CA ILE A 138 -1.02 1.37 -9.79
C ILE A 138 -1.71 1.70 -8.46
N THR A 139 -1.04 1.54 -7.32
CA THR A 139 -1.67 1.82 -6.01
C THR A 139 -1.97 3.32 -5.85
N ILE A 140 -1.03 4.19 -6.25
CA ILE A 140 -1.23 5.65 -6.31
C ILE A 140 -2.43 6.03 -7.18
N ALA A 141 -2.57 5.44 -8.37
CA ALA A 141 -3.68 5.72 -9.27
C ALA A 141 -5.04 5.32 -8.67
N VAL A 142 -5.09 4.18 -7.97
CA VAL A 142 -6.29 3.68 -7.28
C VAL A 142 -6.65 4.60 -6.11
N SER A 143 -5.65 5.05 -5.35
CA SER A 143 -5.85 5.99 -4.24
C SER A 143 -6.38 7.34 -4.71
N ILE A 144 -5.89 7.85 -5.85
CA ILE A 144 -6.43 9.07 -6.50
C ILE A 144 -7.87 8.83 -6.96
N GLY A 145 -8.17 7.68 -7.57
CA GLY A 145 -9.53 7.30 -7.97
C GLY A 145 -10.51 7.30 -6.79
N ARG A 146 -10.07 6.79 -5.63
CA ARG A 146 -10.83 6.86 -4.38
C ARG A 146 -11.09 8.30 -3.94
N PHE A 147 -10.08 9.15 -3.97
CA PHE A 147 -10.21 10.56 -3.59
C PHE A 147 -11.16 11.34 -4.49
N VAL A 148 -11.04 11.16 -5.81
CA VAL A 148 -11.95 11.77 -6.78
C VAL A 148 -13.38 11.31 -6.53
N THR A 149 -13.58 10.01 -6.28
CA THR A 149 -14.91 9.46 -5.96
C THR A 149 -15.45 10.08 -4.66
N MET A 150 -14.64 10.22 -3.62
CA MET A 150 -15.00 10.89 -2.37
C MET A 150 -15.45 12.34 -2.57
N LEU A 151 -14.86 13.07 -3.52
CA LEU A 151 -15.17 14.48 -3.77
C LEU A 151 -16.41 14.69 -4.64
N TYR A 152 -16.63 13.83 -5.65
CA TYR A 152 -17.59 14.09 -6.72
C TYR A 152 -18.75 13.09 -6.79
N VAL A 153 -18.67 11.98 -6.06
CA VAL A 153 -19.69 10.92 -6.09
C VAL A 153 -20.35 10.82 -4.72
N SER A 154 -21.64 11.13 -4.65
CA SER A 154 -22.47 11.00 -3.44
C SER A 154 -22.94 9.56 -3.18
N ASN A 155 -22.13 8.58 -3.54
CA ASN A 155 -22.44 7.16 -3.37
C ASN A 155 -21.35 6.45 -2.56
N ASP A 156 -21.68 6.15 -1.31
CA ASP A 156 -20.82 5.42 -0.38
C ASP A 156 -20.32 4.08 -0.97
N ILE A 157 -21.17 3.38 -1.74
CA ILE A 157 -20.83 2.09 -2.35
C ILE A 157 -19.62 2.21 -3.27
N SER A 158 -19.57 3.27 -4.08
CA SER A 158 -18.45 3.52 -4.99
C SER A 158 -17.15 3.74 -4.21
N ILE A 159 -17.20 4.44 -3.08
CA ILE A 159 -16.05 4.66 -2.20
C ILE A 159 -15.54 3.33 -1.63
N TYR A 160 -16.45 2.44 -1.18
CA TYR A 160 -16.08 1.12 -0.67
C TYR A 160 -15.47 0.21 -1.75
N ILE A 161 -15.94 0.28 -3.00
CA ILE A 161 -15.34 -0.46 -4.11
C ILE A 161 -13.89 -0.01 -4.33
N TRP A 162 -13.64 1.30 -4.34
CA TRP A 162 -12.29 1.84 -4.45
C TRP A 162 -11.39 1.44 -3.27
N ALA A 163 -11.89 1.53 -2.04
CA ALA A 163 -11.17 1.10 -0.84
C ALA A 163 -10.80 -0.40 -0.91
N THR A 164 -11.76 -1.24 -1.32
CA THR A 164 -11.53 -2.69 -1.50
C THR A 164 -10.52 -2.96 -2.60
N ALA A 165 -10.58 -2.24 -3.72
CA ALA A 165 -9.59 -2.35 -4.78
C ALA A 165 -8.20 -1.93 -4.29
N GLU A 166 -8.09 -0.84 -3.53
CA GLU A 166 -6.84 -0.31 -2.98
C GLU A 166 -6.13 -1.33 -2.08
N ILE A 167 -6.85 -1.94 -1.13
CA ILE A 167 -6.27 -2.95 -0.24
C ILE A 167 -5.91 -4.24 -0.99
N CYS A 168 -6.77 -4.71 -1.90
CA CYS A 168 -6.49 -5.91 -2.70
C CYS A 168 -5.23 -5.73 -3.57
N ILE A 169 -5.13 -4.61 -4.27
CA ILE A 169 -3.98 -4.30 -5.12
C ILE A 169 -2.72 -4.16 -4.25
N SER A 170 -2.81 -3.49 -3.11
CA SER A 170 -1.68 -3.37 -2.17
C SER A 170 -1.15 -4.74 -1.73
N VAL A 171 -2.05 -5.68 -1.36
CA VAL A 171 -1.66 -7.05 -1.00
C VAL A 171 -1.03 -7.78 -2.18
N ILE A 172 -1.61 -7.68 -3.39
CA ILE A 172 -1.05 -8.29 -4.60
C ILE A 172 0.36 -7.75 -4.89
N VAL A 173 0.54 -6.43 -4.80
CA VAL A 173 1.83 -5.76 -4.98
C VAL A 173 2.86 -6.31 -4.01
N VAL A 174 2.51 -6.42 -2.73
CA VAL A 174 3.39 -6.98 -1.69
C VAL A 174 3.73 -8.43 -1.98
N ALA A 175 2.74 -9.27 -2.27
CA ALA A 175 2.97 -10.68 -2.61
C ALA A 175 3.92 -10.80 -3.81
N LEU A 176 3.69 -10.02 -4.87
CA LEU A 176 4.57 -9.98 -6.04
C LEU A 176 5.98 -9.50 -5.68
N THR A 177 6.14 -8.55 -4.75
CA THR A 177 7.46 -8.10 -4.29
C THR A 177 8.22 -9.19 -3.53
N ALA A 178 7.52 -9.97 -2.70
CA ALA A 178 8.09 -11.08 -1.93
C ALA A 178 8.42 -12.31 -2.80
N LEU A 179 7.62 -12.58 -3.85
CA LEU A 179 7.79 -13.71 -4.77
C LEU A 179 8.90 -13.51 -5.82
N ARG A 180 9.49 -12.33 -5.92
CA ARG A 180 10.57 -12.00 -6.88
C ARG A 180 11.69 -13.03 -7.01
N PRO A 181 12.32 -13.53 -5.94
CA PRO A 181 13.39 -14.53 -6.06
C PRO A 181 12.89 -15.86 -6.64
N LEU A 182 11.63 -16.23 -6.38
CA LEU A 182 11.02 -17.47 -6.88
C LEU A 182 10.62 -17.33 -8.36
N LEU A 183 9.97 -16.22 -8.73
CA LEU A 183 9.65 -15.92 -10.14
C LEU A 183 10.92 -15.93 -10.99
N ARG A 184 12.02 -15.40 -10.45
CA ARG A 184 13.34 -15.43 -11.10
C ARG A 184 13.86 -16.85 -11.31
N LYS A 185 13.70 -17.75 -10.34
CA LYS A 185 14.12 -19.16 -10.46
C LYS A 185 13.30 -19.89 -11.51
N ILE A 186 11.98 -19.67 -11.52
CA ILE A 186 11.05 -20.29 -12.49
C ILE A 186 11.37 -19.83 -13.92
N ILE A 187 11.53 -18.52 -14.15
CA ILE A 187 11.85 -18.00 -15.49
C ILE A 187 13.19 -18.57 -16.00
N ASN A 188 14.22 -18.62 -15.15
CA ASN A 188 15.51 -19.20 -15.55
C ASN A 188 15.38 -20.70 -15.87
N MET A 189 14.56 -21.46 -15.11
CA MET A 189 14.30 -22.88 -15.40
C MET A 189 13.57 -23.08 -16.73
N ILE A 190 12.55 -22.26 -17.01
CA ILE A 190 11.80 -22.31 -18.28
C ILE A 190 12.72 -22.00 -19.47
N SER A 191 13.60 -21.01 -19.34
CA SER A 191 14.59 -20.67 -20.37
C SER A 191 15.63 -21.77 -20.63
N THR A 192 15.94 -22.62 -19.64
CA THR A 192 16.84 -23.78 -19.83
C THR A 192 16.16 -24.99 -20.46
N THR A 193 14.83 -25.09 -20.40
CA THR A 193 14.05 -26.21 -20.98
C THR A 193 13.64 -26.03 -22.43
N VAL A 194 13.92 -24.89 -23.06
CA VAL A 194 13.76 -24.73 -24.52
C VAL A 194 15.03 -25.27 -25.17
N PRO A 195 15.03 -26.46 -25.80
CA PRO A 195 16.16 -26.94 -26.54
C PRO A 195 16.31 -26.04 -27.76
N SER A 196 17.51 -25.49 -27.97
CA SER A 196 17.92 -24.95 -29.26
C SER A 196 17.87 -26.08 -30.28
N SER A 197 16.77 -26.16 -31.03
CA SER A 197 16.66 -27.02 -32.21
C SER A 197 17.61 -26.49 -33.29
N ASP A 198 18.75 -27.19 -33.41
CA ASP A 198 19.54 -27.48 -34.60
C ASP A 198 19.77 -26.35 -35.63
N ASP A 199 21.02 -25.87 -35.63
CA ASP A 199 21.70 -25.34 -36.82
C ASP A 199 21.99 -26.53 -37.78
N PRO A 200 21.50 -26.54 -39.03
CA PRO A 200 22.04 -27.42 -40.05
C PRO A 200 23.38 -26.86 -40.53
N SER A 201 24.42 -27.63 -40.30
CA SER A 201 25.77 -27.54 -40.87
C SER A 201 25.79 -27.09 -42.34
N GLY A 202 26.73 -26.20 -42.66
CA GLY A 202 27.03 -25.76 -44.02
C GLY A 202 27.72 -26.79 -44.91
N ASN A 203 27.83 -26.37 -46.18
CA ASN A 203 28.76 -26.76 -47.26
C ASN A 203 29.15 -28.23 -47.45
#